data_AF-A0A7S0Q9C7-F1
#
_entry.id   AF-A0A7S0Q9C7-F1
#
_cell.length_a   1.000
_cell.length_b   1.000
_cell.length_c   1.000
_cell.angle_alpha   90.00
_cell.angle_beta   90.00
_cell.angle_gamma   90.00
#
_symmetry.space_group_name_H-M   'P 1'
#
loop_
_entity.id
_entity.type
_entity.pdbx_description
1 polymer ?
#
loop_
_entity_poly.entity_id
_entity_poly.type
_entity_poly.pdbx_seq_one_letter_code
_entity_poly.pdbx_strand_id
1 'polypeptide(L)'
;EVSERTALLLLSDHGIHYGRYYDGAKAGAQEHSLPLFYALLPRTLLAAHPSLESALCSNQQRLVSPFDIHTTLRHLLVYPEPPVLPDWSRSFYPLRPRSLLEPIPADRGCAEAGIPPDVCPCQL
;
A
#
# COMPACT_ATOMS: atom_id res chain seq x y z
N GLU A 1 -2.92 -18.54 16.53
CA GLU A 1 -1.57 -18.32 15.98
C GLU A 1 -1.67 -18.25 14.46
N VAL A 2 -0.96 -17.33 13.81
CA VAL A 2 -0.91 -17.26 12.34
C VAL A 2 0.13 -18.28 11.87
N SER A 3 -0.21 -19.11 10.87
CA SER A 3 0.66 -20.17 10.35
C SER A 3 1.91 -19.60 9.65
N GLU A 4 3.05 -20.31 9.74
CA GLU A 4 4.30 -19.98 9.02
C GLU A 4 4.19 -20.08 7.48
N ARG A 5 3.00 -20.46 6.97
CA ARG A 5 2.68 -20.47 5.53
C ARG A 5 1.55 -19.51 5.16
N THR A 6 1.24 -18.56 6.04
CA THR A 6 0.13 -17.63 5.85
C THR A 6 0.63 -16.20 5.96
N ALA A 7 0.41 -15.42 4.91
CA ALA A 7 0.43 -13.96 4.97
C ALA A 7 -1.01 -13.47 5.23
N LEU A 8 -1.16 -12.54 6.16
CA LEU A 8 -2.44 -11.89 6.47
C LEU A 8 -2.32 -10.40 6.12
N LEU A 9 -3.19 -9.93 5.23
CA LEU A 9 -3.33 -8.51 4.92
C LEU A 9 -4.73 -8.08 5.40
N LEU A 10 -4.79 -7.05 6.24
CA LEU A 10 -6.02 -6.45 6.74
C LEU A 10 -6.16 -5.05 6.15
N LEU A 11 -7.28 -4.81 5.47
CA LEU A 11 -7.54 -3.59 4.72
C LEU A 11 -8.91 -3.03 5.09
N SER A 12 -8.99 -1.70 5.25
CA SER A 12 -10.26 -0.97 5.24
C SER A 12 -10.54 -0.42 3.85
N ASP A 13 -11.81 -0.17 3.53
CA ASP A 13 -12.21 0.53 2.31
C ASP A 13 -12.00 2.05 2.41
N HIS A 14 -12.10 2.60 3.62
CA HIS A 14 -11.83 4.01 3.93
C HIS A 14 -11.35 4.20 5.38
N GLY A 15 -10.90 5.41 5.74
CA GLY A 15 -10.71 5.81 7.15
C GLY A 15 -12.02 6.27 7.80
N ILE A 16 -11.99 7.29 8.66
CA ILE A 16 -13.24 7.80 9.26
C ILE A 16 -14.15 8.42 8.17
N HIS A 17 -15.43 8.04 8.09
CA HIS A 17 -16.36 8.60 7.08
C HIS A 17 -17.56 9.36 7.66
N TYR A 18 -17.71 9.41 8.98
CA TYR A 18 -18.87 10.03 9.62
C TYR A 18 -18.51 10.74 10.92
N GLY A 19 -19.41 11.63 11.34
CA GLY A 19 -19.36 12.31 12.64
C GLY A 19 -18.65 13.65 12.59
N ARG A 20 -18.73 14.38 13.70
CA ARG A 20 -18.31 15.80 13.79
C ARG A 20 -16.86 16.05 13.38
N TYR A 21 -15.98 15.06 13.54
CA TYR A 21 -14.59 15.17 13.10
C TYR A 21 -14.48 15.12 11.56
N TYR A 22 -15.14 14.16 10.92
CA TYR A 22 -15.21 14.06 9.46
C TYR A 22 -15.89 15.29 8.84
N ASP A 23 -17.04 15.70 9.37
CA ASP A 23 -17.84 16.80 8.80
C ASP A 23 -17.23 18.19 9.06
N GLY A 24 -16.51 18.36 10.17
CA GLY A 24 -16.13 19.67 10.71
C GLY A 24 -14.64 20.04 10.60
N ALA A 25 -13.75 19.08 10.31
CA ALA A 25 -12.31 19.30 10.26
C ALA A 25 -11.72 18.85 8.91
N LYS A 26 -10.80 19.65 8.34
CA LYS A 26 -10.04 19.26 7.13
C LYS A 26 -9.30 17.94 7.33
N ALA A 27 -8.75 17.73 8.52
CA ALA A 27 -8.08 16.48 8.89
C ALA A 27 -9.03 15.27 8.91
N GLY A 28 -10.33 15.47 9.08
CA GLY A 28 -11.33 14.42 8.98
C GLY A 28 -11.52 13.91 7.56
N ALA A 29 -11.58 14.82 6.57
CA ALA A 29 -11.59 14.46 5.16
C ALA A 29 -10.28 13.80 4.72
N GLN A 30 -9.14 14.23 5.27
CA GLN A 30 -7.84 13.59 5.01
C GLN A 30 -7.79 12.17 5.58
N GLU A 31 -8.23 11.98 6.83
CA GLU A 31 -8.29 10.67 7.48
C GLU A 31 -9.21 9.71 6.71
N HIS A 32 -10.31 10.20 6.13
CA HIS A 32 -11.17 9.39 5.26
C HIS A 32 -10.41 8.73 4.10
N SER A 33 -9.49 9.48 3.48
CA SER A 33 -8.62 9.02 2.37
C SER A 33 -7.45 8.15 2.83
N LEU A 34 -7.31 7.89 4.13
CA LEU A 34 -6.26 7.06 4.72
C LEU A 34 -6.86 5.78 5.35
N PRO A 35 -7.19 4.76 4.52
CA PRO A 35 -7.71 3.50 5.04
C PRO A 35 -6.67 2.76 5.88
N LEU A 36 -7.17 2.00 6.84
CA LEU A 36 -6.36 1.06 7.62
C LEU A 36 -5.67 0.05 6.70
N PHE A 37 -4.38 -0.15 6.89
CA PHE A 37 -3.65 -1.24 6.26
C PHE A 37 -2.63 -1.87 7.21
N TYR A 38 -2.77 -3.17 7.44
CA TYR A 38 -1.79 -3.98 8.17
C TYR A 38 -1.42 -5.21 7.34
N ALA A 39 -0.14 -5.57 7.37
CA ALA A 39 0.37 -6.80 6.78
C ALA A 39 1.18 -7.59 7.81
N LEU A 40 0.88 -8.88 7.93
CA LEU A 40 1.57 -9.83 8.77
C LEU A 40 2.08 -10.96 7.87
N LEU A 41 3.40 -11.13 7.84
CA LEU A 41 4.06 -12.18 7.06
C LEU A 41 4.72 -13.20 7.99
N PRO A 42 4.93 -14.45 7.53
CA PRO A 42 5.62 -15.48 8.31
C PRO A 42 7.00 -15.03 8.79
N ARG A 43 7.32 -15.27 10.06
CA ARG A 43 8.62 -14.88 10.64
C ARG A 43 9.77 -15.60 9.95
N THR A 44 9.57 -16.87 9.60
CA THR A 44 10.54 -17.66 8.85
C THR A 44 10.84 -17.08 7.47
N LEU A 45 9.83 -16.53 6.77
CA LEU A 45 10.02 -15.85 5.49
C LEU A 45 10.87 -14.59 5.64
N LEU A 46 10.55 -13.75 6.64
CA LEU A 46 11.28 -12.50 6.92
C LEU A 46 12.75 -12.79 7.30
N ALA A 47 12.98 -13.77 8.18
CA ALA A 47 14.33 -14.15 8.60
C ALA A 47 15.18 -14.72 7.45
N ALA A 48 14.56 -15.45 6.51
CA ALA A 48 15.24 -15.98 5.34
C ALA A 48 15.53 -14.92 4.27
N HIS A 49 14.79 -13.80 4.25
CA HIS A 49 14.91 -12.73 3.27
C HIS A 49 15.03 -11.36 3.96
N PRO A 50 16.19 -11.00 4.51
CA PRO A 50 16.37 -9.73 5.23
C PRO A 50 16.09 -8.48 4.39
N SER A 51 16.25 -8.56 3.06
CA SER A 51 15.87 -7.48 2.14
C SER A 51 14.36 -7.23 2.12
N LEU A 52 13.55 -8.28 2.21
CA LEU A 52 12.09 -8.20 2.25
C LEU A 52 11.63 -7.62 3.60
N GLU A 53 12.23 -8.04 4.71
CA GLU A 53 11.96 -7.44 6.03
C GLU A 53 12.33 -5.95 6.05
N SER A 54 13.51 -5.60 5.54
CA SER A 54 13.95 -4.20 5.43
C SER A 54 13.01 -3.36 4.56
N ALA A 55 12.59 -3.89 3.41
CA ALA A 55 11.63 -3.24 2.53
C ALA A 55 10.30 -2.97 3.26
N LEU A 56 9.67 -4.00 3.84
CA LEU A 56 8.42 -3.86 4.59
C LEU A 56 8.55 -2.86 5.74
N CYS A 57 9.66 -2.90 6.49
CA CYS A 57 9.91 -1.94 7.56
C CYS A 57 10.05 -0.51 7.03
N SER A 58 10.78 -0.30 5.94
CA SER A 58 10.96 1.02 5.30
C SER A 58 9.69 1.56 4.64
N ASN A 59 8.75 0.66 4.32
CA ASN A 59 7.48 0.97 3.68
C ASN A 59 6.41 1.41 4.68
N GLN A 60 6.65 1.24 5.99
CA GLN A 60 5.80 1.81 7.01
C GLN A 60 5.72 3.34 6.82
N GLN A 61 4.51 3.90 6.91
CA GLN A 61 4.25 5.33 6.72
C GLN A 61 4.60 5.86 5.31
N ARG A 62 4.77 5.00 4.30
CA ARG A 62 4.86 5.41 2.89
C ARG A 62 3.48 5.52 2.25
N LEU A 63 3.38 6.37 1.23
CA LEU A 63 2.17 6.46 0.41
C LEU A 63 2.02 5.19 -0.45
N VAL A 64 1.01 4.40 -0.12
CA VAL A 64 0.64 3.16 -0.82
C VAL A 64 -0.81 3.25 -1.28
N SER A 65 -1.17 2.49 -2.31
CA SER A 65 -2.52 2.41 -2.85
C SER A 65 -2.96 0.96 -3.08
N PRO A 66 -4.24 0.71 -3.35
CA PRO A 66 -4.72 -0.62 -3.72
C PRO A 66 -3.98 -1.24 -4.92
N PHE A 67 -3.39 -0.44 -5.81
CA PHE A 67 -2.58 -0.95 -6.92
C PHE A 67 -1.26 -1.58 -6.45
N ASP A 68 -0.67 -1.06 -5.37
CA ASP A 68 0.53 -1.63 -4.75
C ASP A 68 0.19 -2.93 -4.03
N ILE A 69 -0.95 -2.98 -3.35
CA ILE A 69 -1.47 -4.19 -2.71
C ILE A 69 -1.71 -5.27 -3.78
N HIS A 70 -2.36 -4.94 -4.90
CA HIS A 70 -2.54 -5.86 -6.01
C HIS A 70 -1.21 -6.38 -6.56
N THR A 71 -0.24 -5.48 -6.77
CA THR A 71 1.12 -5.83 -7.19
C THR A 71 1.81 -6.76 -6.19
N THR A 72 1.66 -6.49 -4.90
CA THR A 72 2.21 -7.29 -3.79
C THR A 72 1.62 -8.69 -3.78
N LEU A 73 0.30 -8.83 -3.92
CA LEU A 73 -0.37 -10.12 -3.99
C LEU A 73 0.12 -10.94 -5.19
N ARG A 74 0.31 -10.30 -6.36
CA ARG A 74 0.89 -10.99 -7.53
C ARG A 74 2.34 -11.39 -7.28
N HIS A 75 3.15 -10.51 -6.66
CA HIS A 75 4.55 -10.81 -6.34
C HIS A 75 4.64 -12.01 -5.39
N LEU A 76 3.81 -12.08 -4.34
CA LEU A 76 3.79 -13.20 -3.40
C LEU A 76 3.55 -14.57 -4.08
N LEU A 77 2.82 -14.62 -5.21
CA LEU A 77 2.56 -15.87 -5.94
C LEU A 77 3.77 -16.41 -6.70
N VAL A 78 4.71 -15.53 -7.08
CA VAL A 78 5.85 -15.88 -7.95
C VAL A 78 7.21 -15.54 -7.33
N TYR A 79 7.23 -15.01 -6.11
CA TYR A 79 8.43 -14.60 -5.40
C TYR A 79 9.48 -15.73 -5.38
N PRO A 80 10.78 -15.44 -5.63
CA PRO A 80 11.40 -14.11 -5.72
C PRO A 80 11.37 -13.45 -7.11
N GLU A 81 10.66 -14.04 -8.08
CA GLU A 81 10.60 -13.48 -9.43
C GLU A 81 9.70 -12.23 -9.48
N PRO A 82 10.03 -11.23 -10.32
CA PRO A 82 9.17 -10.08 -10.53
C PRO A 82 7.79 -10.50 -11.06
N PRO A 83 6.67 -9.96 -10.53
CA PRO A 83 5.35 -10.28 -11.03
C PRO A 83 5.13 -9.71 -12.43
N VAL A 84 4.48 -10.48 -13.30
CA VAL A 84 3.90 -9.93 -14.53
C VAL A 84 2.72 -9.03 -14.14
N LEU A 85 2.78 -7.75 -14.48
CA LEU A 85 1.72 -6.77 -14.18
C LEU A 85 0.86 -6.47 -15.41
N PRO A 86 -0.41 -6.06 -15.21
CA PRO A 86 -1.20 -5.50 -16.29
C PRO A 86 -0.52 -4.29 -16.94
N ASP A 87 -0.79 -4.07 -18.23
CA ASP A 87 -0.34 -2.87 -18.91
C ASP A 87 -1.17 -1.66 -18.43
N TRP A 88 -0.57 -0.86 -17.55
CA TRP A 88 -1.15 0.36 -17.02
C TRP A 88 -0.82 1.61 -17.86
N SER A 89 -0.14 1.46 -19.01
CA SER A 89 0.24 2.59 -19.87
C SER A 89 -0.95 3.42 -20.37
N ARG A 90 -2.14 2.81 -20.41
CA ARG A 90 -3.40 3.44 -20.80
C ARG A 90 -4.18 4.06 -19.63
N SER A 91 -3.64 4.01 -18.42
CA SER A 91 -4.28 4.63 -17.25
C SER A 91 -4.27 6.16 -17.41
N PHE A 92 -5.30 6.83 -16.89
CA PHE A 92 -5.42 8.30 -16.94
C PHE A 92 -4.32 9.02 -16.16
N TYR A 93 -3.66 8.32 -15.24
CA TYR A 93 -2.57 8.81 -14.41
C TYR A 93 -1.28 8.06 -14.74
N PRO A 94 -0.08 8.64 -14.50
CA PRO A 94 1.21 7.98 -14.65
C PRO A 94 1.43 6.92 -13.54
N LEU A 95 0.55 5.92 -13.50
CA LEU A 95 0.46 4.88 -12.50
C LEU A 95 1.73 4.02 -12.51
N ARG A 96 2.39 3.95 -11.37
CA ARG A 96 3.60 3.14 -11.13
C ARG A 96 3.40 2.32 -9.87
N PRO A 97 2.67 1.20 -9.97
CA PRO A 97 2.38 0.36 -8.82
C PRO A 97 3.64 -0.44 -8.47
N ARG A 98 3.87 -0.64 -7.18
CA ARG A 98 5.08 -1.25 -6.64
C ARG A 98 4.71 -2.35 -5.65
N SER A 99 5.51 -3.42 -5.61
CA SER A 99 5.33 -4.44 -4.58
C SER A 99 5.81 -3.89 -3.23
N LEU A 100 5.06 -4.13 -2.17
CA LEU A 100 5.47 -3.81 -0.81
C LEU A 100 6.61 -4.71 -0.31
N LEU A 101 6.94 -5.77 -1.05
CA LEU A 101 8.12 -6.61 -0.80
C LEU A 101 9.43 -5.92 -1.24
N GLU A 102 9.34 -4.73 -1.84
CA GLU A 102 10.46 -3.89 -2.26
C GLU A 102 10.30 -2.47 -1.68
N PRO A 103 11.37 -1.68 -1.55
CA PRO A 103 11.28 -0.32 -1.03
C PRO A 103 10.39 0.61 -1.88
N ILE A 104 9.46 1.29 -1.22
CA ILE A 104 8.64 2.37 -1.78
C ILE A 104 9.38 3.70 -1.62
N PRO A 105 9.55 4.51 -2.69
CA PRO A 105 10.21 5.80 -2.60
C PRO A 105 9.57 6.73 -1.59
N ALA A 106 10.41 7.47 -0.87
CA ALA A 106 9.98 8.39 0.18
C ALA A 106 9.20 9.59 -0.33
N ASP A 107 9.55 10.02 -1.53
CA ASP A 107 9.07 11.18 -2.26
C ASP A 107 7.98 10.81 -3.29
N ARG A 108 7.46 9.58 -3.24
CA ARG A 108 6.40 9.12 -4.15
C ARG A 108 5.14 9.98 -4.00
N GLY A 109 4.68 10.52 -5.13
CA GLY A 109 3.45 11.31 -5.20
C GLY A 109 2.18 10.50 -5.51
N CYS A 110 1.02 11.10 -5.24
CA CYS A 110 -0.31 10.52 -5.54
C CYS A 110 -0.50 10.08 -6.98
N ALA A 111 0.03 10.82 -7.96
CA ALA A 111 -0.08 10.46 -9.38
C ALA A 111 0.58 9.11 -9.69
N GLU A 112 1.77 8.86 -9.14
CA GLU A 112 2.46 7.57 -9.27
C GLU A 112 1.75 6.45 -8.49
N ALA A 113 1.08 6.79 -7.40
CA ALA A 113 0.23 5.88 -6.64
C ALA A 113 -1.13 5.60 -7.29
N GLY A 114 -1.49 6.29 -8.37
CA GLY A 114 -2.81 6.19 -9.00
C GLY A 114 -3.94 6.81 -8.17
N ILE A 115 -3.60 7.74 -7.27
CA ILE A 115 -4.53 8.47 -6.42
C ILE A 115 -4.92 9.77 -7.13
N PRO A 116 -6.20 9.99 -7.44
CA PRO A 116 -6.68 11.23 -8.06
C PRO A 116 -6.37 12.48 -7.21
N PRO A 117 -6.14 13.66 -7.83
CA PRO A 117 -5.80 14.88 -7.10
C PRO A 117 -6.84 15.29 -6.04
N ASP A 118 -8.12 15.10 -6.33
CA ASP A 118 -9.25 15.47 -5.47
C ASP A 118 -9.34 14.66 -4.17
N VAL A 119 -8.69 13.50 -4.11
CA VAL A 119 -8.65 12.62 -2.93
C VAL A 119 -7.21 12.35 -2.46
N CYS A 120 -6.24 13.12 -2.95
CA CYS A 120 -4.83 12.94 -2.58
C CYS A 120 -4.57 13.41 -1.14
N PRO A 121 -4.15 12.53 -0.22
CA PRO A 121 -3.94 12.91 1.18
C PRO A 121 -2.71 13.80 1.39
N CYS A 122 -1.86 14.00 0.38
CA CYS A 122 -0.63 14.78 0.45
C CYS A 122 -0.80 16.28 0.15
N GLN A 123 -2.00 16.74 -0.24
CA GLN A 123 -2.22 18.11 -0.76
C GLN A 123 -2.76 19.11 0.28
N LEU A 124 -2.69 18.81 1.58
CA LEU A 124 -3.13 19.70 2.67
C LEU A 124 -2.03 19.98 3.68
#